data_AF-A0A0G1TI66-F1
#
_entry.id   AF-A0A0G1TI66-F1
#
_cell.length_a   1.000
_cell.length_b   1.000
_cell.length_c   1.000
_cell.angle_alpha   90.00
_cell.angle_beta   90.00
_cell.angle_gamma   90.00
#
_symmetry.space_group_name_H-M   'P 1'
#
loop_
_entity.id
_entity.type
_entity.pdbx_description
1 polymer ?
#
loop_
_entity_poly.entity_id
_entity_poly.type
_entity_poly.pdbx_seq_one_letter_code
_entity_poly.pdbx_strand_id
1 'polypeptide(L)'
;MPKYFDVHSHLNTSDYSQDLGEVIRRLRETETHTIVVGVDYESSKAAVELAEKHEEIYACVGVHPVDNKNEHYDISKYRDLAPSIPKWWR
;
A
#
# COMPACT_ATOMS: atom_id res chain seq x y z
N MET A 1 -3.36 -16.92 -8.70
CA MET A 1 -2.57 -15.87 -9.39
C MET A 1 -3.57 -14.81 -9.87
N PRO A 2 -3.28 -13.52 -9.69
CA PRO A 2 -4.16 -12.47 -10.19
C PRO A 2 -4.36 -12.55 -11.70
N LYS A 3 -5.55 -12.16 -12.17
CA LYS A 3 -5.83 -11.92 -13.59
C LYS A 3 -5.27 -10.58 -14.06
N TYR A 4 -5.35 -9.57 -13.20
CA TYR A 4 -4.81 -8.23 -13.46
C TYR A 4 -3.96 -7.77 -12.29
N PHE A 5 -2.95 -6.95 -12.58
CA PHE A 5 -2.08 -6.40 -11.57
C PHE A 5 -1.89 -4.89 -11.80
N ASP A 6 -2.47 -4.08 -10.92
CA ASP A 6 -2.25 -2.64 -10.90
C ASP A 6 -0.97 -2.34 -10.09
N VAL A 7 0.09 -1.98 -10.81
CA VAL A 7 1.41 -1.79 -10.21
C VAL A 7 1.54 -0.52 -9.37
N HIS A 8 0.55 0.38 -9.38
CA HIS A 8 0.61 1.65 -8.64
C HIS A 8 -0.79 2.21 -8.35
N SER A 9 -1.25 2.08 -7.11
CA SER A 9 -2.49 2.71 -6.64
C SER A 9 -2.27 3.51 -5.35
N HIS A 10 -3.23 4.38 -5.04
CA HIS A 10 -3.25 5.23 -3.84
C HIS A 10 -4.53 4.99 -3.02
N LEU A 11 -4.86 3.72 -2.75
CA LEU A 11 -6.04 3.35 -1.94
C LEU A 11 -5.94 3.76 -0.46
N ASN A 12 -4.77 4.23 -0.03
CA ASN A 12 -4.47 4.77 1.29
C ASN A 12 -4.79 6.27 1.43
N THR A 13 -5.36 6.94 0.42
CA THR A 13 -5.75 8.35 0.51
C THR A 13 -7.18 8.52 1.07
N SER A 14 -7.51 9.73 1.51
CA SER A 14 -8.84 10.06 2.03
C SER A 14 -9.94 10.00 0.96
N ASP A 15 -9.58 9.98 -0.32
CA ASP A 15 -10.53 9.89 -1.44
C ASP A 15 -11.37 8.60 -1.37
N TYR A 16 -10.82 7.54 -0.79
CA TYR A 16 -11.48 6.23 -0.64
C TYR A 16 -12.14 6.03 0.73
N SER A 17 -12.16 7.05 1.59
CA SER A 17 -12.68 6.92 2.97
C SER A 17 -14.15 6.45 3.05
N GLN A 18 -14.94 6.69 2.01
CA GLN A 18 -16.36 6.33 1.97
C GLN A 18 -16.64 4.97 1.31
N ASP A 19 -15.74 4.45 0.47
CA ASP A 19 -16.01 3.30 -0.40
C ASP A 19 -14.85 2.29 -0.53
N LEU A 20 -13.80 2.42 0.28
CA LEU A 20 -12.63 1.52 0.23
C LEU A 20 -13.03 0.03 0.31
N GLY A 21 -13.98 -0.33 1.17
CA GLY A 21 -14.46 -1.71 1.29
C GLY A 21 -15.09 -2.23 -0.01
N GLU A 22 -15.79 -1.37 -0.73
CA GLU A 22 -16.41 -1.68 -2.02
C GLU A 22 -15.36 -1.76 -3.15
N VAL A 23 -14.32 -0.92 -3.12
CA VAL A 23 -13.17 -1.04 -4.02
C VAL A 23 -12.48 -2.39 -3.83
N ILE A 24 -12.19 -2.77 -2.59
CA ILE A 24 -11.54 -4.05 -2.27
C ILE A 24 -12.41 -5.25 -2.68
N ARG A 25 -13.74 -5.16 -2.50
CA ARG A 25 -14.67 -6.17 -3.02
C ARG A 25 -14.53 -6.33 -4.54
N ARG A 26 -14.46 -5.23 -5.28
CA ARG A 26 -14.27 -5.26 -6.75
C ARG A 26 -12.91 -5.81 -7.17
N LEU A 27 -11.84 -5.54 -6.40
CA LEU A 27 -10.52 -6.16 -6.64
C LEU A 27 -10.62 -7.69 -6.62
N ARG A 28 -11.31 -8.25 -5.61
CA ARG A 28 -11.56 -9.70 -5.48
C ARG A 28 -12.33 -10.29 -6.65
N GLU A 29 -13.45 -9.65 -6.99
CA GLU A 29 -14.36 -10.14 -8.04
C GLU A 29 -13.72 -10.14 -9.43
N THR A 30 -12.78 -9.23 -9.66
CA THR A 30 -12.06 -9.11 -10.92
C THR A 30 -10.72 -9.86 -10.92
N GLU A 31 -10.37 -10.51 -9.81
CA GLU A 31 -9.08 -11.14 -9.57
C GLU A 31 -7.91 -10.15 -9.81
N THR A 32 -8.12 -8.89 -9.44
CA THR A 32 -7.14 -7.80 -9.56
C THR A 32 -6.36 -7.66 -8.27
N HIS A 33 -5.03 -7.66 -8.36
CA HIS A 33 -4.16 -7.30 -7.25
C HIS A 33 -3.55 -5.92 -7.50
N THR A 34 -3.10 -5.24 -6.44
CA THR A 34 -2.49 -3.91 -6.58
C THR A 34 -1.34 -3.67 -5.61
N ILE A 35 -0.39 -2.80 -5.99
CA ILE A 35 0.57 -2.19 -5.07
C ILE A 35 0.05 -0.82 -4.64
N VAL A 36 -0.27 -0.66 -3.36
CA VAL A 36 -0.61 0.63 -2.76
C VAL A 36 0.68 1.36 -2.36
N VAL A 37 0.84 2.59 -2.85
CA VAL A 37 2.07 3.37 -2.70
C VAL A 37 1.95 4.40 -1.58
N GLY A 38 2.82 4.28 -0.58
CA GLY A 38 3.08 5.34 0.40
C GLY A 38 3.95 6.45 -0.18
N VAL A 39 3.58 7.70 0.13
CA VAL A 39 4.29 8.92 -0.31
C VAL A 39 5.01 9.65 0.82
N ASP A 40 4.76 9.22 2.06
CA ASP A 40 5.39 9.65 3.30
C ASP A 40 5.27 8.53 4.34
N TYR A 41 5.69 8.77 5.58
CA TYR A 41 5.70 7.70 6.58
C TYR A 41 4.29 7.24 6.97
N GLU A 42 3.36 8.19 7.16
CA GLU A 42 2.00 7.86 7.61
C GLU A 42 1.21 7.13 6.51
N SER A 43 1.32 7.60 5.27
CA SER A 43 0.71 6.93 4.11
C SER A 43 1.37 5.59 3.80
N SER A 44 2.69 5.44 4.02
CA SER A 44 3.39 4.15 3.92
C SER A 44 2.91 3.17 4.98
N LYS A 45 2.72 3.63 6.22
CA LYS A 45 2.14 2.81 7.30
C LYS A 45 0.72 2.36 6.96
N ALA A 46 -0.12 3.26 6.45
CA ALA A 46 -1.47 2.92 6.00
C ALA A 46 -1.45 1.90 4.84
N ALA A 47 -0.51 2.01 3.89
CA ALA A 47 -0.35 1.03 2.81
C ALA A 47 0.00 -0.37 3.35
N VAL A 48 0.91 -0.45 4.33
CA VAL A 48 1.26 -1.72 5.01
C VAL A 48 0.06 -2.31 5.73
N GLU A 49 -0.69 -1.51 6.49
CA GLU A 49 -1.89 -1.98 7.19
C GLU A 49 -2.96 -2.55 6.24
N LEU A 50 -3.08 -2.00 5.03
CA LEU A 50 -3.96 -2.54 3.98
C LEU A 50 -3.46 -3.89 3.46
N ALA A 51 -2.16 -3.99 3.15
CA ALA A 51 -1.56 -5.23 2.66
C ALA A 51 -1.59 -6.38 3.69
N GLU A 52 -1.53 -6.05 4.98
CA GLU A 52 -1.70 -7.03 6.06
C GLU A 52 -3.12 -7.62 6.06
N LYS A 53 -4.14 -6.75 5.91
CA LYS A 53 -5.56 -7.11 5.98
C LYS A 53 -6.13 -7.75 4.71
N HIS A 54 -5.53 -7.50 3.54
CA HIS A 54 -6.08 -7.89 2.24
C HIS A 54 -5.02 -8.61 1.39
N GLU A 55 -5.35 -9.81 0.89
CA GLU A 55 -4.41 -10.61 0.07
C GLU A 55 -4.20 -10.04 -1.33
N GLU A 56 -5.15 -9.24 -1.80
CA GLU A 56 -5.12 -8.57 -3.11
C GLU A 56 -4.17 -7.37 -3.12
N ILE A 57 -3.72 -6.91 -1.94
CA ILE A 57 -2.96 -5.67 -1.77
C ILE A 57 -1.52 -5.96 -1.35
N TYR A 58 -0.59 -5.32 -2.04
CA TYR A 58 0.81 -5.18 -1.69
C TYR A 58 1.10 -3.73 -1.28
N ALA A 59 2.14 -3.51 -0.50
CA ALA A 59 2.54 -2.18 -0.06
C ALA A 59 3.89 -1.77 -0.67
N CYS A 60 3.99 -0.51 -1.06
CA CYS A 60 5.26 0.18 -1.32
C CYS A 60 5.45 1.26 -0.25
N VAL A 61 6.66 1.33 0.30
CA VAL A 61 7.03 2.18 1.44
C VAL A 61 8.11 3.16 0.98
N GLY A 62 7.90 4.46 1.18
CA GLY A 62 8.84 5.48 0.71
C GLY A 62 8.39 6.92 0.95
N VAL A 63 9.19 7.85 0.42
CA VAL A 63 8.92 9.29 0.42
C VAL A 63 8.87 9.77 -1.03
N HIS A 64 7.76 10.35 -1.43
CA HIS A 64 7.61 10.96 -2.75
C HIS A 64 8.21 12.38 -2.74
N PRO A 65 8.91 12.81 -3.80
CA PRO A 65 9.70 14.05 -3.79
C PRO A 65 8.91 15.35 -3.57
N VAL A 66 7.59 15.34 -3.76
CA VAL A 66 6.77 16.56 -3.73
C VAL A 66 5.60 16.57 -2.76
N ASP A 67 5.16 15.41 -2.27
CA ASP A 67 3.95 15.33 -1.43
C ASP A 67 4.22 15.80 0.01
N ASN A 68 5.39 15.46 0.56
CA ASN A 68 5.82 15.94 1.86
C ASN A 68 7.24 16.51 1.78
N LYS A 69 7.35 17.81 1.46
CA LYS A 69 8.64 18.51 1.31
C LYS A 69 9.46 18.61 2.61
N ASN A 70 8.83 18.33 3.75
CA ASN A 70 9.47 18.43 5.07
C ASN A 70 9.96 17.07 5.57
N GLU A 71 9.60 15.97 4.91
CA GLU A 71 10.06 14.64 5.25
C GLU A 71 11.15 14.17 4.30
N HIS A 72 12.20 13.61 4.88
CA HIS A 72 13.28 12.95 4.14
C HIS A 72 13.26 11.47 4.50
N TYR A 73 13.58 10.62 3.52
CA TYR A 73 13.63 9.18 3.74
C TYR A 73 14.68 8.84 4.80
N ASP A 74 14.25 8.21 5.89
CA ASP A 74 15.09 7.70 6.97
C ASP A 74 15.01 6.18 7.00
N ILE A 75 16.08 5.51 6.59
CA ILE A 75 16.11 4.04 6.53
C ILE A 75 15.83 3.38 7.89
N SER A 76 16.23 4.01 9.01
CA SER A 76 15.99 3.43 10.34
C SER A 76 14.51 3.44 10.68
N LYS A 77 13.81 4.52 10.35
CA LYS A 77 12.37 4.71 10.55
C LYS A 77 11.53 3.84 9.61
N TYR A 78 11.90 3.78 8.33
CA TYR A 78 11.09 3.11 7.30
C TYR A 78 11.32 1.59 7.23
N ARG A 79 12.46 1.09 7.72
CA ARG A 79 12.75 -0.35 7.77
C ARG A 79 11.74 -1.11 8.64
N ASP A 80 11.25 -0.51 9.71
CA ASP A 80 10.30 -1.15 10.63
C ASP A 80 8.92 -1.41 9.97
N LEU A 81 8.60 -0.68 8.89
CA LEU A 81 7.39 -0.91 8.09
C LEU A 81 7.53 -2.08 7.10
N ALA A 82 8.75 -2.55 6.85
CA ALA A 82 9.04 -3.64 5.92
C ALA A 82 9.56 -4.86 6.71
N PRO A 83 8.68 -5.72 7.24
CA PRO A 83 9.12 -6.88 8.01
C PRO A 83 10.01 -7.79 7.17
N SER A 84 11.01 -8.39 7.82
CA SER A 84 12.08 -9.19 7.21
C SER A 84 11.62 -10.43 6.44
N ILE A 85 10.34 -10.81 6.54
CA ILE A 85 9.74 -11.93 5.80
C ILE A 85 8.44 -11.44 5.16
N PRO A 86 8.40 -11.26 3.82
CA PRO A 86 7.19 -10.89 3.13
C PRO A 86 6.11 -11.98 3.22
N LYS A 87 4.84 -11.58 3.25
CA LYS A 87 3.66 -12.46 3.32
C LYS A 87 3.66 -13.55 2.22
N TRP A 88 4.27 -13.27 1.07
CA TRP A 88 4.37 -14.17 -0.10
C TRP A 88 5.57 -15.14 -0.09
N TRP A 89 6.42 -15.10 0.95
CA TRP A 89 7.46 -16.12 1.18
C TRP A 89 6.95 -17.27 2.08
N ARG A 90 5.74 -17.16 2.64
CA ARG A 90 5.07 -18.24 3.39
C ARG A 90 4.20 -19.07 2.46
#